data_AF-A0A9P1N0X4-F1
#
_entry.id   AF-A0A9P1N0X4-F1
#
_cell.length_a   1.000
_cell.length_b   1.000
_cell.length_c   1.000
_cell.angle_alpha   90.00
_cell.angle_beta   90.00
_cell.angle_gamma   90.00
#
_symmetry.space_group_name_H-M   'P 1'
#
loop_
_entity.id
_entity.type
_entity.pdbx_description
1 polymer ?
#
loop_
_entity_poly.entity_id
_entity_poly.type
_entity_poly.pdbx_seq_one_letter_code
_entity_poly.pdbx_strand_id
1 'polypeptide(L)'
;MALIPELIEPSAYAIALSKEQCLSYCNYCIRRDVAELKKCAACRSLVYCSTDCQKKDWRQHKWECKAIKAKSAICDDGHRLVARLIALVNDGDFGEVQGSGKSAGAENRSILTLQEREGDPNGEAATFLREFREFFDGAGRIEEEKVEK
;
A
#
# COMPACT_ATOMS: atom_id res chain seq x y z
N MET A 1 17.36 34.70 5.74
CA MET A 1 17.67 33.64 4.75
C MET A 1 16.37 32.99 4.38
N ALA A 2 15.84 33.27 3.19
CA ALA A 2 14.61 32.64 2.71
C ALA A 2 14.92 31.18 2.35
N LEU A 3 14.14 30.24 2.88
CA LEU A 3 14.21 28.84 2.51
C LEU A 3 13.86 28.72 1.02
N ILE A 4 14.69 28.02 0.25
CA ILE A 4 14.45 27.72 -1.16
C ILE A 4 13.25 26.76 -1.20
N PRO A 5 12.08 27.15 -1.75
CA PRO A 5 10.88 26.30 -1.76
C PRO A 5 11.04 25.01 -2.59
N GLU A 6 12.07 24.94 -3.45
CA GLU A 6 12.32 23.83 -4.38
C GLU A 6 13.16 22.68 -3.82
N LEU A 7 13.58 22.71 -2.55
CA LEU A 7 14.30 21.58 -1.94
C LEU A 7 13.36 20.75 -1.07
N ILE A 8 12.99 19.58 -1.62
CA ILE A 8 12.12 18.54 -1.06
C ILE A 8 10.64 18.85 -1.29
N GLU A 9 10.15 18.63 -2.51
CA GLU A 9 8.79 18.08 -2.64
C GLU A 9 8.87 16.60 -2.25
N PRO A 10 8.46 16.18 -1.05
CA PRO A 10 8.55 14.78 -0.69
C PRO A 10 7.55 14.00 -1.55
N SER A 11 8.05 13.20 -2.50
CA SER A 11 7.21 12.21 -3.17
C SER A 11 6.86 11.13 -2.14
N ALA A 12 5.59 11.01 -1.81
CA ALA A 12 5.14 9.94 -0.92
C ALA A 12 5.52 8.58 -1.52
N TYR A 13 6.18 7.74 -0.71
CA TYR A 13 6.68 6.43 -1.14
C TYR A 13 5.53 5.45 -1.45
N ALA A 14 4.53 5.42 -0.57
CA ALA A 14 3.27 4.71 -0.76
C ALA A 14 2.12 5.55 -0.19
N ILE A 15 0.94 5.45 -0.80
CA ILE A 15 -0.27 6.16 -0.40
C ILE A 15 -1.44 5.17 -0.40
N ALA A 16 -2.29 5.24 0.62
CA ALA A 16 -3.62 4.63 0.61
C ALA A 16 -4.64 5.71 1.02
N LEU A 17 -5.67 5.89 0.18
CA LEU A 17 -6.79 6.78 0.52
C LEU A 17 -7.75 6.08 1.48
N SER A 18 -8.40 6.86 2.34
CA SER A 18 -9.52 6.39 3.15
C SER A 18 -10.62 5.83 2.25
N LYS A 19 -11.45 4.93 2.80
CA LYS A 19 -12.50 4.25 2.07
C LYS A 19 -13.48 5.22 1.39
N GLU A 20 -13.78 6.33 2.06
CA GLU A 20 -14.68 7.39 1.60
C GLU A 20 -14.08 8.18 0.42
N GLN A 21 -12.75 8.22 0.32
CA GLN A 21 -12.03 8.98 -0.69
C GLN A 21 -11.66 8.15 -1.93
N CYS A 22 -11.70 6.81 -1.84
CA CYS A 22 -11.29 5.88 -2.90
C CYS A 22 -12.02 6.06 -4.24
N LEU A 23 -13.24 6.60 -4.22
CA LEU A 23 -14.06 6.87 -5.42
C LEU A 23 -14.09 8.37 -5.82
N SER A 24 -13.54 9.24 -4.98
CA SER A 24 -13.63 10.70 -5.12
C SER A 24 -12.31 11.34 -5.58
N TYR A 25 -11.19 10.64 -5.40
CA TYR A 25 -9.86 11.10 -5.76
C TYR A 25 -9.14 10.03 -6.58
N CYS A 26 -8.23 10.45 -7.46
CA CYS A 26 -7.35 9.53 -8.15
C CYS A 26 -6.49 8.77 -7.13
N ASN A 27 -6.51 7.44 -7.16
CA ASN A 27 -5.75 6.59 -6.23
C ASN A 27 -4.23 6.57 -6.46
N TYR A 28 -3.75 7.37 -7.42
CA TYR A 28 -2.32 7.56 -7.69
C TYR A 28 -1.85 8.98 -7.37
N CYS A 29 -2.42 10.00 -8.05
CA CYS A 29 -1.97 11.39 -7.91
C CYS A 29 -2.81 12.22 -6.92
N ILE A 30 -3.81 11.62 -6.25
CA ILE A 30 -4.68 12.25 -5.24
C ILE A 30 -5.46 13.47 -5.79
N ARG A 31 -5.49 13.65 -7.11
CA ARG A 31 -6.24 14.73 -7.77
C ARG A 31 -7.72 14.37 -7.97
N ARG A 32 -8.57 15.39 -7.90
CA ARG A 32 -10.03 15.32 -8.17
C ARG A 32 -10.52 16.39 -9.15
N ASP A 33 -9.62 17.27 -9.59
CA ASP A 33 -9.83 18.36 -10.55
C ASP A 33 -9.87 17.85 -11.99
N VAL A 34 -10.65 16.79 -12.23
CA VAL A 34 -10.87 16.21 -13.55
C VAL A 34 -12.35 16.01 -13.82
N ALA A 35 -12.73 16.06 -15.10
CA ALA A 35 -14.14 15.94 -15.50
C ALA A 35 -14.77 14.61 -15.06
N GLU A 36 -14.01 13.51 -15.14
CA GLU A 36 -14.47 12.18 -14.74
C GLU A 36 -13.31 11.31 -14.28
N LEU A 37 -13.55 10.52 -13.23
CA LEU A 37 -12.63 9.50 -12.74
C LEU A 37 -13.04 8.13 -13.28
N LYS A 38 -12.08 7.36 -13.79
CA LYS A 38 -12.29 6.04 -14.38
C LYS A 38 -12.04 4.94 -13.36
N LYS A 39 -13.01 4.06 -13.16
CA LYS A 39 -12.88 2.88 -12.30
C LYS A 39 -11.87 1.88 -12.86
N CYS A 40 -11.11 1.25 -11.97
CA CYS A 40 -10.37 0.05 -12.30
C CYS A 40 -11.32 -1.02 -12.86
N ALA A 41 -11.06 -1.53 -14.06
CA ALA A 41 -11.94 -2.50 -14.71
C ALA A 41 -12.07 -3.83 -13.92
N ALA A 42 -11.02 -4.19 -13.17
CA ALA A 42 -10.95 -5.46 -12.45
C ALA A 42 -11.68 -5.42 -11.10
N CYS A 43 -11.32 -4.50 -10.19
CA CYS A 43 -11.93 -4.44 -8.86
C CYS A 43 -13.15 -3.50 -8.79
N ARG A 44 -13.27 -2.52 -9.70
CA ARG A 44 -14.33 -1.50 -9.76
C ARG A 44 -14.46 -0.59 -8.52
N SER A 45 -13.54 -0.69 -7.57
CA SER A 45 -13.59 0.04 -6.29
C SER A 45 -12.59 1.18 -6.17
N LEU A 46 -11.55 1.21 -7.00
CA LEU A 46 -10.61 2.33 -7.08
C LEU A 46 -10.76 3.08 -8.39
N VAL A 47 -10.52 4.39 -8.37
CA VAL A 47 -10.63 5.26 -9.54
C VAL A 47 -9.34 6.03 -9.85
N TYR A 48 -9.20 6.40 -11.12
CA TYR A 48 -8.02 7.08 -11.67
C TYR A 48 -8.44 8.19 -12.64
N CYS A 49 -7.68 9.29 -12.67
CA CYS A 49 -7.92 10.37 -13.63
C CYS A 49 -7.46 10.02 -15.07
N SER A 50 -6.56 9.04 -15.22
CA SER A 50 -6.08 8.59 -16.52
C SER A 50 -5.66 7.12 -16.49
N THR A 51 -5.59 6.50 -17.67
CA THR A 51 -5.00 5.17 -17.84
C THR A 51 -3.54 5.14 -17.39
N ASP A 52 -2.81 6.25 -17.53
CA ASP A 52 -1.41 6.34 -17.08
C ASP A 52 -1.30 6.31 -15.56
N CYS A 53 -2.18 7.00 -14.84
CA CYS A 53 -2.24 6.92 -13.38
C CYS A 53 -2.57 5.49 -12.92
N GLN A 54 -3.49 4.80 -13.60
CA GLN A 54 -3.80 3.40 -13.30
C GLN A 54 -2.58 2.48 -13.54
N LYS A 55 -1.86 2.65 -14.66
CA LYS A 55 -0.66 1.87 -14.97
C LYS A 55 0.45 2.11 -13.96
N LYS A 56 0.67 3.36 -13.54
CA LYS A 56 1.68 3.72 -12.54
C LYS A 56 1.35 3.16 -11.15
N ASP A 57 0.07 3.15 -10.76
CA ASP A 57 -0.38 2.56 -9.50
C ASP A 57 -0.36 1.02 -9.52
N TRP A 58 -0.34 0.38 -10.70
CA TRP A 58 -0.52 -1.07 -10.84
C TRP A 58 0.46 -1.89 -10.01
N ARG A 59 1.72 -1.45 -9.88
CA ARG A 59 2.74 -2.15 -9.05
C ARG A 59 2.26 -2.34 -7.61
N GLN A 60 1.71 -1.29 -6.99
CA GLN A 60 1.19 -1.33 -5.62
C GLN A 60 -0.26 -1.86 -5.59
N HIS A 61 -1.06 -1.53 -6.59
CA HIS A 61 -2.48 -1.88 -6.66
C HIS A 61 -2.73 -3.36 -6.95
N LYS A 62 -1.87 -4.04 -7.73
CA LYS A 62 -2.12 -5.40 -8.24
C LYS A 62 -2.53 -6.38 -7.14
N TRP A 63 -1.88 -6.31 -5.97
CA TRP A 63 -2.17 -7.20 -4.85
C TRP A 63 -3.50 -6.86 -4.16
N GLU A 64 -3.72 -5.59 -3.80
CA GLU A 64 -5.02 -5.16 -3.23
C GLU A 64 -6.17 -5.28 -4.24
N CYS A 65 -5.92 -5.18 -5.55
CA CYS A 65 -6.92 -5.32 -6.60
C CYS A 65 -7.59 -6.69 -6.55
N LYS A 66 -6.78 -7.75 -6.37
CA LYS A 66 -7.27 -9.13 -6.24
C LYS A 66 -8.11 -9.30 -4.98
N ALA A 67 -7.61 -8.80 -3.84
CA ALA A 67 -8.31 -8.86 -2.56
C ALA A 67 -9.67 -8.12 -2.63
N ILE A 68 -9.65 -6.86 -3.08
CA ILE A 68 -10.85 -6.02 -3.22
C ILE A 68 -11.87 -6.67 -4.15
N LYS A 69 -11.42 -7.24 -5.28
CA LYS A 69 -12.31 -7.95 -6.21
C LYS A 69 -12.95 -9.17 -5.55
N ALA A 70 -12.16 -9.98 -4.84
CA ALA A 70 -12.64 -11.20 -4.19
C ALA A 70 -13.63 -10.90 -3.05
N LYS A 71 -13.35 -9.87 -2.25
CA LYS A 71 -14.18 -9.48 -1.10
C LYS A 71 -15.33 -8.54 -1.48
N SER A 72 -15.32 -7.98 -2.70
CA SER A 72 -16.23 -6.91 -3.15
C SER A 72 -16.30 -5.74 -2.16
N ALA A 73 -15.19 -5.46 -1.47
CA ALA A 73 -15.08 -4.48 -0.40
C ALA A 73 -13.68 -3.85 -0.37
N ILE A 74 -13.57 -2.65 0.19
CA ILE A 74 -12.29 -1.98 0.48
C ILE A 74 -12.06 -2.07 2.01
N CYS A 75 -10.86 -2.50 2.42
CA CYS A 75 -10.42 -2.48 3.82
C CYS A 75 -9.98 -1.08 4.26
N ASP A 76 -9.60 -0.96 5.53
CA ASP A 76 -9.10 0.27 6.12
C ASP A 76 -7.81 0.78 5.42
N ASP A 77 -7.57 2.09 5.48
CA ASP A 77 -6.40 2.69 4.83
C ASP A 77 -5.08 2.23 5.45
N GLY A 78 -5.05 1.92 6.75
CA GLY A 78 -3.90 1.33 7.42
C GLY A 78 -3.52 -0.03 6.83
N HIS A 79 -4.50 -0.92 6.63
CA HIS A 79 -4.27 -2.21 6.00
C HIS A 79 -3.80 -2.06 4.55
N ARG A 80 -4.41 -1.16 3.79
CA ARG A 80 -4.02 -0.90 2.41
C ARG A 80 -2.62 -0.32 2.30
N LEU A 81 -2.25 0.60 3.19
CA LEU A 81 -0.93 1.20 3.20
C LEU A 81 0.15 0.13 3.43
N VAL A 82 -0.05 -0.72 4.44
CA VAL A 82 0.85 -1.86 4.69
C VAL A 82 0.93 -2.79 3.49
N ALA A 83 -0.20 -3.08 2.83
CA ALA A 83 -0.24 -3.92 1.65
C ALA A 83 0.57 -3.34 0.48
N ARG A 84 0.47 -2.02 0.26
CA ARG A 84 1.22 -1.30 -0.76
C ARG A 84 2.73 -1.28 -0.47
N LEU A 85 3.11 -1.11 0.80
CA LEU A 85 4.50 -1.21 1.23
C LEU A 85 5.08 -2.61 1.02
N ILE A 86 4.33 -3.67 1.37
CA ILE A 86 4.76 -5.06 1.12
C ILE A 86 4.93 -5.31 -0.38
N ALA A 87 4.04 -4.79 -1.23
CA ALA A 87 4.17 -4.92 -2.67
C ALA A 87 5.47 -4.27 -3.20
N LEU A 88 5.83 -3.08 -2.71
CA LEU A 88 7.09 -2.41 -3.06
C LEU A 88 8.30 -3.23 -2.60
N VAL A 89 8.30 -3.69 -1.35
CA VAL A 89 9.39 -4.50 -0.78
C VAL A 89 9.59 -5.81 -1.55
N ASN A 90 8.51 -6.47 -1.94
CA ASN A 90 8.57 -7.70 -2.74
C ASN A 90 9.13 -7.46 -4.15
N ASP A 91 8.89 -6.27 -4.72
CA ASP A 91 9.48 -5.82 -5.98
C ASP A 91 10.97 -5.42 -5.84
N GLY A 92 11.55 -5.50 -4.64
CA GLY A 92 12.91 -5.04 -4.35
C GLY A 92 13.05 -3.52 -4.29
N ASP A 93 11.93 -2.79 -4.21
CA ASP A 93 11.91 -1.35 -4.00
C ASP A 93 11.93 -1.07 -2.50
N PHE A 94 13.00 -0.43 -2.04
CA PHE A 94 13.19 -0.01 -0.64
C PHE A 94 13.24 1.52 -0.50
N GLY A 95 12.96 2.25 -1.59
CA GLY A 95 13.14 3.69 -1.67
C GLY A 95 14.62 4.13 -1.63
N GLU A 96 14.83 5.44 -1.52
CA GLU A 96 16.17 6.01 -1.38
C GLU A 96 16.66 5.90 0.07
N VAL A 97 17.51 4.92 0.35
CA VAL A 97 18.15 4.77 1.66
C VAL A 97 19.36 5.70 1.76
N GLN A 98 19.14 6.94 2.20
CA GLN A 98 20.23 7.85 2.54
C GLN A 98 20.59 7.69 4.03
N GLY A 99 21.38 6.66 4.35
CA GLY A 99 21.92 6.49 5.70
C GLY A 99 22.66 5.18 5.91
N SER A 100 23.95 5.23 6.24
CA SER A 100 24.75 4.08 6.68
C SER A 100 24.54 3.75 8.17
N GLY A 101 23.33 4.00 8.68
CA GLY A 101 23.01 3.80 10.08
C GLY A 101 22.96 2.33 10.43
N LYS A 102 24.05 1.78 10.96
CA LYS A 102 23.98 0.53 11.71
C LYS A 102 23.09 0.80 12.92
N SER A 103 21.85 0.33 12.91
CA SER A 103 21.00 0.30 14.10
C SER A 103 21.58 -0.73 15.07
N ALA A 104 22.63 -0.34 15.79
CA ALA A 104 23.21 -1.13 16.86
C ALA A 104 22.19 -1.22 18.00
N GLY A 105 21.61 -2.41 18.20
CA GLY A 105 20.84 -2.72 19.40
C GLY A 105 19.33 -2.42 19.37
N ALA A 106 18.75 -2.08 18.22
CA ALA A 106 17.29 -2.04 18.10
C ALA A 106 16.77 -3.44 17.74
N GLU A 107 15.83 -3.95 18.52
CA GLU A 107 15.00 -5.10 18.12
C GLU A 107 14.52 -4.91 16.67
N ASN A 108 14.65 -5.91 15.81
CA ASN A 108 14.13 -5.82 14.45
C ASN A 108 12.59 -5.77 14.53
N ARG A 109 12.03 -4.56 14.45
CA ARG A 109 10.58 -4.33 14.45
C ARG A 109 9.97 -4.75 13.13
N SER A 110 9.72 -6.05 12.98
CA SER A 110 9.02 -6.62 11.83
C SER A 110 7.51 -6.62 12.02
N ILE A 111 6.75 -6.47 10.94
CA ILE A 111 5.30 -6.74 10.93
C ILE A 111 5.00 -8.21 11.22
N LEU A 112 5.92 -9.12 10.88
CA LEU A 112 5.75 -10.56 11.09
C LEU A 112 5.84 -10.95 12.57
N THR A 113 6.59 -10.19 13.37
CA THR A 113 6.78 -10.41 14.81
C THR A 113 5.89 -9.48 15.66
N LEU A 114 4.95 -8.77 15.04
CA LEU A 114 4.15 -7.76 15.73
C LEU A 114 3.24 -8.37 16.82
N GLN A 115 2.84 -9.65 16.70
CA GLN A 115 2.06 -10.36 17.75
C GLN A 115 2.90 -10.77 18.96
N GLU A 116 4.22 -10.81 18.82
CA GLU A 116 5.15 -11.31 19.84
C GLU A 116 5.63 -10.19 20.78
N ARG A 117 5.19 -8.95 20.55
CA ARG A 117 5.63 -7.77 21.30
C ARG A 117 4.88 -7.66 22.62
N GLU A 118 5.63 -7.49 23.71
CA GLU A 118 5.07 -7.10 25.00
C GLU A 118 4.53 -5.66 24.91
N GLY A 119 3.32 -5.42 25.44
CA GLY A 119 2.71 -4.09 25.45
C GLY A 119 1.66 -3.82 24.36
N ASP A 120 0.68 -4.72 24.21
CA ASP A 120 -0.56 -4.47 23.45
C ASP A 120 -1.76 -4.35 24.40
N PRO A 121 -1.86 -3.26 25.19
CA PRO A 121 -2.87 -3.13 26.25
C PRO A 121 -4.32 -3.18 25.72
N ASN A 122 -4.52 -2.89 24.43
CA ASN A 122 -5.83 -2.82 23.79
C ASN A 122 -6.07 -3.93 22.75
N GLY A 123 -5.08 -4.78 22.47
CA GLY A 123 -5.21 -5.80 21.41
C GLY A 123 -5.23 -5.24 19.98
N GLU A 124 -4.78 -4.00 19.78
CA GLU A 124 -4.87 -3.28 18.50
C GLU A 124 -3.95 -3.90 17.46
N ALA A 125 -2.73 -4.28 17.86
CA ALA A 125 -1.76 -4.91 16.98
C ALA A 125 -2.23 -6.31 16.55
N ALA A 126 -2.78 -7.08 17.49
CA ALA A 126 -3.36 -8.40 17.21
C ALA A 126 -4.59 -8.29 16.28
N THR A 127 -5.45 -7.29 16.51
CA THR A 127 -6.64 -7.03 15.68
C THR A 127 -6.25 -6.62 14.27
N PHE A 128 -5.31 -5.68 14.12
CA PHE A 128 -4.79 -5.25 12.83
C PHE A 128 -4.32 -6.43 11.99
N LEU A 129 -3.49 -7.31 12.57
CA LEU A 129 -2.94 -8.46 11.85
C LEU A 129 -3.99 -9.51 11.49
N ARG A 130 -4.98 -9.75 12.36
CA ARG A 130 -6.09 -10.65 12.06
C ARG A 130 -6.88 -10.13 10.86
N GLU A 131 -7.30 -8.87 10.88
CA GLU A 131 -8.06 -8.23 9.81
C GLU A 131 -7.26 -8.15 8.50
N PHE A 132 -5.96 -7.82 8.60
CA PHE A 132 -5.06 -7.82 7.46
C PHE A 132 -5.01 -9.21 6.80
N ARG A 133 -4.76 -10.25 7.61
CA ARG A 133 -4.73 -11.63 7.11
C ARG A 133 -6.08 -12.00 6.51
N GLU A 134 -7.19 -11.81 7.21
CA GLU A 134 -8.53 -12.16 6.70
C GLU A 134 -8.87 -11.49 5.36
N PHE A 135 -8.46 -10.23 5.18
CA PHE A 135 -8.73 -9.48 3.95
C PHE A 135 -7.84 -9.91 2.78
N PHE A 136 -6.54 -10.11 3.04
CA PHE A 136 -5.54 -10.41 2.02
C PHE A 136 -5.21 -11.91 1.87
N ASP A 137 -5.75 -12.78 2.73
CA ASP A 137 -5.62 -14.23 2.60
C ASP A 137 -6.29 -14.70 1.31
N GLY A 138 -5.59 -15.56 0.57
CA GLY A 138 -5.99 -15.98 -0.78
C GLY A 138 -5.83 -14.91 -1.89
N ALA A 139 -5.46 -13.66 -1.59
CA ALA A 139 -5.18 -12.63 -2.62
C ALA A 139 -3.87 -12.86 -3.40
N GLY A 140 -3.17 -13.95 -3.08
CA GLY A 140 -2.02 -14.46 -3.80
C GLY A 140 -0.97 -14.97 -2.81
N ARG A 141 -0.91 -16.28 -2.61
CA ARG A 141 0.42 -16.90 -2.61
C ARG A 141 1.04 -16.51 -3.95
N ILE A 142 2.29 -16.08 -3.93
CA ILE A 142 3.11 -15.96 -5.13
C ILE A 142 3.01 -17.34 -5.79
N GLU A 143 2.28 -17.46 -6.90
CA GLU A 143 2.55 -18.56 -7.81
C GLU A 143 4.01 -18.36 -8.18
N GLU A 144 4.87 -19.27 -7.71
CA GLU A 144 6.21 -19.40 -8.27
C GLU A 144 6.00 -19.41 -9.78
N GLU A 145 6.46 -18.35 -10.46
CA GLU A 145 6.51 -18.33 -11.91
C GLU A 145 7.23 -19.62 -12.31
N LYS A 146 6.48 -20.56 -12.88
CA LYS A 146 7.04 -21.65 -13.65
C LYS A 146 7.87 -21.00 -14.74
N VAL A 147 9.18 -20.95 -14.49
CA VAL A 147 10.17 -20.84 -15.55
C VAL A 147 10.09 -22.16 -16.32
N GLU A 148 9.24 -22.20 -17.34
CA GLU A 148 9.17 -23.32 -18.29
C GLU A 148 9.60 -22.83 -19.69
N LYS A 149 10.87 -23.15 -19.98
CA LYS A 149 11.55 -23.46 -21.25
C LYS A 149 11.65 -22.39 -22.35
#